data_AF-A0A3M1IG58-F1
#
_entry.id   AF-A0A3M1IG58-F1
#
_cell.length_a   1.000
_cell.length_b   1.000
_cell.length_c   1.000
_cell.angle_alpha   90.00
_cell.angle_beta   90.00
_cell.angle_gamma   90.00
#
_symmetry.space_group_name_H-M   'P 1'
#
loop_
_entity.id
_entity.type
_entity.pdbx_description
1 polymer ?
#
loop_
_entity_poly.entity_id
_entity_poly.type
_entity_poly.pdbx_seq_one_letter_code
_entity_poly.pdbx_strand_id
1 'polypeptide(L)' 'SIIGAFTSDYHTGTLIPVFAYGPGAEYFAGFYENTAIYHKMRKAFHFEEKTQ' A
#
# COMPACT_ATOMS: atom_id res chain seq x y z
N SER A 1 10.06 37.93 -7.99
CA SER A 1 10.41 36.55 -8.40
C SER A 1 9.66 35.58 -7.51
N ILE A 2 9.39 34.36 -7.98
CA ILE A 2 8.95 33.26 -7.09
C ILE A 2 10.18 32.41 -6.78
N ILE A 3 10.35 32.04 -5.50
CA ILE A 3 11.44 31.18 -5.01
C ILE A 3 10.79 29.90 -4.47
N GLY A 4 11.15 28.75 -5.04
CA GLY A 4 10.73 27.44 -4.53
C GLY A 4 11.67 26.94 -3.44
N ALA A 5 11.13 26.26 -2.43
CA ALA A 5 11.90 25.64 -1.36
C ALA A 5 11.20 24.35 -0.89
N PHE A 6 11.98 23.41 -0.36
CA PHE A 6 11.44 22.30 0.43
C PHE A 6 10.95 22.83 1.78
N THR A 7 9.79 22.34 2.24
CA THR A 7 9.20 22.77 3.52
C THR A 7 9.88 22.14 4.72
N SER A 8 10.54 20.99 4.54
CA SER A 8 11.25 20.24 5.57
C SER A 8 12.16 19.19 4.94
N ASP A 9 13.18 18.76 5.69
CA ASP A 9 13.99 17.56 5.46
C ASP A 9 13.40 16.29 6.10
N TYR A 10 12.27 16.41 6.81
CA TYR A 10 11.56 15.29 7.43
C TYR A 10 10.45 14.71 6.55
N HIS A 11 9.89 13.58 6.98
CA HIS A 11 8.76 12.92 6.33
C HIS A 11 7.50 13.80 6.32
N THR A 12 6.67 13.61 5.30
CA THR A 12 5.33 14.20 5.19
C THR A 12 4.26 13.13 5.38
N GLY A 13 3.07 13.53 5.83
CA GLY A 13 1.91 12.65 5.99
C GLY A 13 1.03 12.49 4.75
N THR A 14 1.59 12.73 3.55
CA THR A 14 0.82 12.57 2.31
C THR A 14 0.46 11.09 2.07
N LEU A 15 -0.63 10.85 1.34
CA LEU A 15 -0.94 9.52 0.83
C LEU A 15 0.19 9.03 -0.08
N ILE A 16 0.59 7.77 0.10
CA ILE A 16 1.60 7.10 -0.73
C ILE A 16 0.95 6.05 -1.63
N PRO A 17 1.46 5.82 -2.85
CA PRO A 17 0.95 4.80 -3.74
C PRO A 17 1.42 3.40 -3.31
N VAL A 18 0.58 2.40 -3.55
CA VAL A 18 0.96 0.97 -3.54
C VAL A 18 0.75 0.42 -4.94
N PHE A 19 1.75 -0.29 -5.47
CA PHE A 19 1.69 -0.96 -6.77
C PHE A 19 1.67 -2.48 -6.55
N ALA A 20 0.80 -3.18 -7.27
CA ALA A 20 0.71 -4.64 -7.24
C ALA A 20 0.59 -5.18 -8.67
N TYR A 21 1.14 -6.37 -8.90
CA TYR A 21 1.12 -7.05 -10.19
C TYR A 21 1.06 -8.57 -10.01
N GLY A 22 0.39 -9.26 -10.94
CA GLY A 22 0.19 -10.70 -10.91
C GLY A 22 -1.15 -11.13 -10.29
N PRO A 23 -1.35 -12.44 -10.05
CA PRO A 23 -2.59 -12.96 -9.45
C PRO A 23 -2.87 -12.33 -8.08
N GLY A 24 -4.08 -11.80 -7.86
CA GLY A 24 -4.47 -11.15 -6.61
C GLY A 24 -4.05 -9.69 -6.48
N ALA A 25 -3.46 -9.08 -7.51
CA ALA A 25 -3.12 -7.66 -7.53
C ALA A 25 -4.35 -6.74 -7.32
N GLU A 26 -5.53 -7.18 -7.75
CA GLU A 26 -6.81 -6.49 -7.55
C GLU A 26 -7.14 -6.26 -6.07
N TYR A 27 -6.57 -7.03 -5.14
CA TYR A 27 -6.76 -6.82 -3.71
C TYR A 27 -6.07 -5.55 -3.18
N PHE A 28 -5.16 -4.95 -3.94
CA PHE A 28 -4.37 -3.77 -3.56
C PHE A 28 -4.84 -2.48 -4.25
N ALA A 29 -6.03 -2.48 -4.86
CA ALA A 29 -6.65 -1.28 -5.40
C ALA A 29 -7.37 -0.45 -4.33
N GLY A 30 -7.45 0.86 -4.55
CA GLY A 30 -8.16 1.81 -3.67
C GLY A 30 -7.32 2.34 -2.50
N PHE A 31 -7.97 3.10 -1.61
CA PHE A 31 -7.36 3.63 -0.39
C PHE A 31 -7.54 2.65 0.77
N TYR A 32 -6.48 2.42 1.54
CA TYR A 32 -6.51 1.57 2.72
C TYR A 32 -5.35 1.90 3.66
N GLU A 33 -5.52 1.55 4.94
CA GLU A 33 -4.46 1.64 5.94
C GLU A 33 -3.29 0.70 5.63
N ASN A 34 -2.07 1.12 5.94
CA ASN A 34 -0.87 0.31 5.69
C ASN A 34 -0.93 -1.06 6.40
N THR A 35 -1.60 -1.16 7.55
CA THR A 35 -1.82 -2.40 8.29
C THR A 35 -2.63 -3.43 7.51
N ALA A 36 -3.48 -2.99 6.57
CA ALA A 36 -4.27 -3.89 5.72
C ALA A 36 -3.40 -4.69 4.73
N ILE A 37 -2.17 -4.25 4.45
CA ILE A 37 -1.24 -4.95 3.53
C ILE A 37 -1.02 -6.39 3.99
N TYR A 38 -0.83 -6.64 5.29
CA TYR A 38 -0.62 -7.99 5.82
C TYR A 38 -1.76 -8.95 5.44
N HIS A 39 -3.00 -8.54 5.68
CA HIS A 39 -4.18 -9.36 5.38
C HIS A 39 -4.38 -9.54 3.87
N LYS A 40 -4.14 -8.49 3.08
CA LYS A 40 -4.20 -8.56 1.61
C LYS A 40 -3.17 -9.54 1.04
N MET A 41 -1.94 -9.55 1.56
CA MET A 41 -0.91 -10.53 1.17
C MET A 41 -1.32 -11.96 1.54
N ARG A 42 -1.85 -12.18 2.74
CA ARG A 42 -2.34 -13.51 3.14
C ARG A 42 -3.45 -14.02 2.24
N LYS A 43 -4.38 -13.14 1.85
CA LYS A 43 -5.42 -13.45 0.89
C LYS A 43 -4.84 -13.79 -0.49
N ALA A 44 -3.89 -13.01 -1.00
CA ALA A 44 -3.26 -13.25 -2.29
C ALA A 44 -2.50 -14.59 -2.36
N PHE A 45 -1.91 -15.03 -1.24
CA PHE A 45 -1.21 -16.31 -1.13
C PHE A 45 -2.09 -17.48 -0.68
N HIS A 46 -3.40 -17.29 -0.52
CA HIS A 46 -4.33 -18.32 -0.04
C HIS A 46 -3.96 -18.89 1.35
N PHE A 47 -3.28 -18.11 2.20
CA PHE A 47 -2.90 -18.52 3.58
C PHE A 47 -4.09 -18.55 4.57
N GLU A 48 -5.30 -18.33 4.08
CA GLU A 48 -6.54 -18.42 4.85
C GLU A 48 -7.37 -19.65 4.44
N GLU A 49 -6.98 -20.36 3.38
CA GLU A 49 -7.61 -21.63 3.04
C GLU A 49 -7.18 -22.67 4.07
N LYS A 50 -8.18 -23.27 4.72
CA LYS A 50 -7.98 -24.27 5.77
C LYS A 50 -7.13 -25.39 5.21
N THR A 51 -6.07 -25.74 5.96
CA THR A 51 -5.47 -27.06 5.95
C THR A 51 -6.60 -28.09 5.90
N GLN A 52 -6.66 -28.84 4.80
CA GLN A 52 -7.52 -30.00 4.67
C GLN A 52 -7.14 -31.07 5.69
#